data_AF-A0A2T3JL18-F1
#
_entry.id   AF-A0A2T3JL18-F1
#
_cell.length_a   1.000
_cell.length_b   1.000
_cell.length_c   1.000
_cell.angle_alpha   90.00
_cell.angle_beta   90.00
_cell.angle_gamma   90.00
#
_symmetry.space_group_name_H-M   'P 1'
#
loop_
_entity.id
_entity.type
_entity.pdbx_description
1 polymer ?
#
loop_
_entity_poly.entity_id
_entity_poly.type
_entity_poly.pdbx_seq_one_letter_code
_entity_poly.pdbx_strand_id
1 'polypeptide(L)'
;MKLTVDFSALYKAIAPLGGIVTSFTITKRSDSIQSVAKDLVNGKILGEDIQLDEIDGSNGVLIYEGLQVMLYIPDQGNAIESAIVNGKGNGVKRVHIAECRTIIDMRNKGRFHNRYVVTSRIDGKFNVFGQSNVSFNTLEGESDLSPCINCMKELNVEGYLEKTYQNQKDFIVSFSYGRLFESYSSYFKTMPIASADYYSGDYTSNWASISSDLRNELDYICEHCSVSLKDHKKLLHSHHINGNKSDNKRENLRALCADCHKKQPHHGHLYVSNEDTLIINRLRREQGKIDPFNYDDLIRYADSALSGLLSKCKANRIPCGELGSIENISGKLVPLDLCWKSKKVAVIVNKEHKILLKNKGWIVFSVYDAINSFPDFQNLVR
;
A
#
# COMPACT_ATOMS: atom_id res chain seq x y z
N MET A 1 15.90 17.13 13.90
CA MET A 1 15.86 16.85 15.36
C MET A 1 16.93 15.80 15.67
N LYS A 2 17.98 16.16 16.43
CA LYS A 2 18.95 15.17 16.95
C LYS A 2 18.31 14.51 18.17
N LEU A 3 18.21 13.18 18.17
CA LEU A 3 17.78 12.43 19.34
C LEU A 3 19.02 12.16 20.20
N THR A 4 18.99 12.62 21.43
CA THR A 4 19.97 12.24 22.46
C THR A 4 19.39 11.03 23.18
N VAL A 5 20.00 9.85 22.99
CA VAL A 5 19.54 8.60 23.62
C VAL A 5 20.62 8.15 24.60
N ASP A 6 20.25 8.01 25.88
CA ASP A 6 21.13 7.56 26.96
C ASP A 6 20.92 6.07 27.24
N PHE A 7 21.99 5.27 27.10
CA PHE A 7 22.00 3.82 27.36
C PHE A 7 22.66 3.45 28.69
N SER A 8 22.96 4.43 29.55
CA SER A 8 23.63 4.23 30.85
C SER A 8 22.95 3.17 31.73
N ALA A 9 21.62 3.11 31.71
CA ALA A 9 20.84 2.13 32.46
C ALA A 9 21.02 0.69 31.93
N LEU A 10 21.08 0.52 30.60
CA LEU A 10 21.32 -0.78 29.97
C LEU A 10 22.74 -1.27 30.29
N TYR A 11 23.74 -0.38 30.20
CA TYR A 11 25.13 -0.71 30.53
C TYR A 11 25.31 -1.12 32.00
N LYS A 12 24.59 -0.46 32.93
CA LYS A 12 24.58 -0.86 34.35
C LYS A 12 23.96 -2.25 34.57
N ALA A 13 22.92 -2.59 33.81
CA ALA A 13 22.24 -3.88 33.93
C ALA A 13 23.06 -5.06 33.41
N ILE A 14 23.91 -4.84 32.41
CA ILE A 14 24.75 -5.90 31.81
C ILE A 14 26.12 -6.07 32.50
N ALA A 15 26.59 -5.07 33.24
CA ALA A 15 27.87 -5.11 33.95
C ALA A 15 28.10 -6.35 34.86
N PRO A 16 27.08 -6.89 35.55
CA PRO A 16 27.24 -8.09 36.39
C PRO A 16 27.36 -9.40 35.60
N LEU A 17 27.03 -9.41 34.29
CA LEU A 17 26.90 -10.63 33.49
C LEU A 17 28.24 -11.14 32.91
N GLY A 18 29.35 -10.41 33.12
CA GLY A 18 30.72 -10.87 32.81
C GLY A 18 31.05 -11.11 31.33
N GLY A 19 30.12 -10.89 30.41
CA GLY A 19 30.32 -11.07 28.97
C GLY A 19 31.00 -9.88 28.29
N ILE A 20 31.67 -10.13 27.16
CA ILE A 20 32.27 -9.10 26.31
C ILE A 20 31.16 -8.17 25.80
N VAL A 21 31.16 -6.92 26.25
CA VAL A 21 30.26 -5.88 25.74
C VAL A 21 30.75 -5.47 24.36
N THR A 22 30.08 -5.97 23.31
CA THR A 22 30.31 -5.50 21.94
C THR A 22 29.71 -4.10 21.81
N SER A 23 30.51 -3.13 21.37
CA SER A 23 30.00 -1.82 21.00
C SER A 23 29.08 -1.99 19.80
N PHE A 24 27.84 -1.54 19.92
CA PHE A 24 26.93 -1.45 18.79
C PHE A 24 26.68 0.03 18.50
N THR A 25 26.59 0.35 17.21
CA THR A 25 26.21 1.69 16.77
C THR A 25 24.76 1.64 16.36
N ILE A 26 23.93 2.55 16.88
CA ILE A 26 22.59 2.76 16.36
C ILE A 26 22.72 3.58 15.09
N THR A 27 22.86 2.90 13.96
CA THR A 27 22.66 3.53 12.66
C THR A 27 21.17 3.73 12.44
N LYS A 28 20.82 4.90 11.93
CA LYS A 28 19.44 5.24 11.61
C LYS A 28 19.03 4.37 10.41
N ARG A 29 18.16 3.38 10.64
CA ARG A 29 17.62 2.49 9.58
C ARG A 29 16.97 3.25 8.41
N SER A 30 16.64 4.53 8.59
CA SER A 30 16.15 5.39 7.50
C SER A 30 17.17 5.59 6.40
N ASP A 31 18.46 5.65 6.71
CA ASP A 31 19.48 6.06 5.74
C ASP A 31 19.81 4.88 4.80
N SER A 32 19.78 3.65 5.32
CA SER A 32 19.89 2.43 4.50
C SER A 32 18.67 2.23 3.61
N ILE A 33 17.44 2.39 4.16
CA ILE A 33 16.20 2.30 3.37
C ILE A 33 16.16 3.40 2.29
N GLN A 34 16.66 4.60 2.59
CA GLN A 34 16.71 5.67 1.61
C GLN A 34 17.70 5.39 0.47
N SER A 35 18.85 4.80 0.77
CA SER A 35 19.81 4.36 -0.26
C SER A 35 19.18 3.30 -1.16
N VAL A 36 18.59 2.27 -0.57
CA VAL A 36 17.93 1.16 -1.29
C VAL A 36 16.78 1.68 -2.15
N ALA A 37 15.96 2.58 -1.61
CA ALA A 37 14.86 3.18 -2.35
C ALA A 37 15.33 4.00 -3.55
N LYS A 38 16.47 4.71 -3.47
CA LYS A 38 17.06 5.43 -4.61
C LYS A 38 17.56 4.47 -5.69
N ASP A 39 18.24 3.40 -5.29
CA ASP A 39 18.76 2.42 -6.25
C ASP A 39 17.63 1.70 -6.98
N LEU A 40 16.53 1.38 -6.29
CA LEU A 40 15.34 0.77 -6.90
C LEU A 40 14.62 1.67 -7.90
N VAL A 41 14.75 3.00 -7.80
CA VAL A 41 14.20 3.92 -8.82
C VAL A 41 14.95 3.79 -10.13
N ASN A 42 16.27 3.57 -10.08
CA ASN A 42 17.11 3.33 -11.27
C ASN A 42 16.90 1.94 -11.88
N GLY A 43 16.30 1.02 -11.11
CA GLY A 43 16.06 -0.35 -11.51
C GLY A 43 17.23 -1.27 -11.19
N LYS A 44 16.93 -2.49 -10.73
CA LYS A 44 17.91 -3.54 -10.44
C LYS A 44 17.57 -4.81 -11.22
N ILE A 45 18.55 -5.42 -11.87
CA ILE A 45 18.36 -6.62 -12.68
C ILE A 45 18.19 -7.84 -11.79
N LEU A 46 17.10 -8.56 -11.98
CA LEU A 46 16.79 -9.77 -11.23
C LEU A 46 17.65 -10.94 -11.70
N GLY A 47 18.37 -11.58 -10.79
CA GLY A 47 19.38 -12.61 -11.04
C GLY A 47 20.81 -12.07 -11.08
N GLU A 48 20.99 -10.76 -11.19
CA GLU A 48 22.31 -10.09 -11.17
C GLU A 48 22.43 -9.22 -9.91
N ASP A 49 21.60 -8.18 -9.80
CA ASP A 49 21.61 -7.22 -8.69
C ASP A 49 20.76 -7.65 -7.49
N ILE A 50 19.67 -8.39 -7.74
CA ILE A 50 18.74 -8.91 -6.74
C ILE A 50 18.46 -10.36 -7.05
N GLN A 51 18.52 -11.24 -6.06
CA GLN A 51 18.12 -12.62 -6.18
C GLN A 51 16.62 -12.79 -5.96
N LEU A 52 16.05 -13.80 -6.61
CA LEU A 52 14.60 -14.02 -6.62
C LEU A 52 14.03 -14.31 -5.22
N ASP A 53 14.78 -15.04 -4.39
CA ASP A 53 14.40 -15.37 -3.02
C ASP A 53 14.41 -14.17 -2.06
N GLU A 54 14.99 -13.05 -2.49
CA GLU A 54 14.93 -11.77 -1.76
C GLU A 54 13.61 -11.01 -2.00
N ILE A 55 12.79 -11.43 -2.97
CA ILE A 55 11.48 -10.82 -3.26
C ILE A 55 10.38 -11.62 -2.54
N ASP A 56 9.74 -11.00 -1.56
CA ASP A 56 8.58 -11.56 -0.85
C ASP A 56 7.28 -11.18 -1.57
N GLY A 57 6.57 -12.18 -2.11
CA GLY A 57 5.23 -12.04 -2.70
C GLY A 57 4.10 -12.57 -1.82
N SER A 58 4.37 -12.97 -0.57
CA SER A 58 3.46 -13.74 0.28
C SER A 58 2.22 -12.97 0.77
N ASN A 59 2.20 -11.64 0.60
CA ASN A 59 1.04 -10.78 0.87
C ASN A 59 0.26 -10.42 -0.41
N GLY A 60 0.60 -11.07 -1.53
CA GLY A 60 0.04 -10.81 -2.85
C GLY A 60 0.83 -9.77 -3.64
N VAL A 61 1.24 -8.66 -3.01
CA VAL A 61 2.12 -7.65 -3.61
C VAL A 61 3.60 -8.00 -3.42
N LEU A 62 4.44 -7.57 -4.36
CA LEU A 62 5.88 -7.84 -4.34
C LEU A 62 6.63 -6.87 -3.42
N ILE A 63 7.51 -7.42 -2.59
CA ILE A 63 8.25 -6.69 -1.55
C ILE A 63 9.73 -7.02 -1.63
N TYR A 64 10.57 -6.00 -1.58
CA TYR A 64 12.03 -6.14 -1.43
C TYR A 64 12.51 -5.20 -0.32
N GLU A 65 13.21 -5.75 0.69
CA GLU A 65 13.69 -5.03 1.88
C GLU A 65 12.62 -4.17 2.60
N GLY A 66 11.36 -4.61 2.56
CA GLY A 66 10.23 -3.91 3.19
C GLY A 66 9.66 -2.73 2.37
N LEU A 67 10.18 -2.53 1.15
CA LEU A 67 9.63 -1.61 0.15
C LEU A 67 8.78 -2.37 -0.85
N GLN A 68 7.67 -1.76 -1.27
CA GLN A 68 6.92 -2.26 -2.40
C GLN A 68 7.75 -2.12 -3.68
N VAL A 69 7.78 -3.17 -4.49
CA VAL A 69 8.47 -3.18 -5.78
C VAL A 69 7.57 -3.74 -6.87
N MET A 70 7.99 -3.53 -8.11
CA MET A 70 7.40 -4.08 -9.32
C MET A 70 8.46 -4.73 -10.17
N LEU A 71 8.01 -5.58 -11.08
CA LEU A 71 8.86 -6.27 -12.05
C LEU A 71 8.40 -5.91 -13.46
N TYR A 72 9.32 -5.56 -14.34
CA TYR A 72 9.03 -5.41 -15.76
C TYR A 72 10.20 -5.93 -16.60
N ILE A 73 9.95 -6.25 -17.86
CA ILE A 73 11.00 -6.67 -18.80
C ILE A 73 11.37 -5.45 -19.67
N PRO A 74 12.59 -4.91 -19.59
CA PRO A 74 12.99 -3.74 -20.39
C PRO A 74 13.06 -4.03 -21.89
N ASP A 75 13.62 -5.20 -22.25
CA ASP A 75 13.61 -5.69 -23.63
C ASP A 75 12.15 -5.87 -24.09
N GLN A 76 11.69 -5.13 -25.09
CA GLN A 76 10.38 -5.26 -25.75
C GLN A 76 10.46 -6.06 -27.05
N GLY A 77 11.66 -6.48 -27.46
CA GLY A 77 11.91 -7.13 -28.75
C GLY A 77 11.36 -6.31 -29.91
N ASN A 78 10.66 -6.99 -30.82
CA ASN A 78 10.08 -6.42 -32.03
C ASN A 78 8.91 -5.45 -31.77
N ALA A 79 8.44 -5.32 -30.53
CA ALA A 79 7.36 -4.42 -30.13
C ALA A 79 7.86 -3.05 -29.64
N ILE A 80 9.17 -2.77 -29.72
CA ILE A 80 9.76 -1.54 -29.17
C ILE A 80 9.19 -0.25 -29.78
N GLU A 81 8.95 -0.21 -31.09
CA GLU A 81 8.37 0.96 -31.76
C GLU A 81 6.96 1.27 -31.21
N SER A 82 6.12 0.23 -31.10
CA SER A 82 4.81 0.33 -30.48
C SER A 82 4.89 0.73 -29.01
N ALA A 83 5.86 0.21 -28.26
CA ALA A 83 6.05 0.53 -26.85
C ALA A 83 6.40 2.01 -26.65
N ILE A 84 7.27 2.58 -27.48
CA ILE A 84 7.67 4.00 -27.38
C ILE A 84 6.50 4.91 -27.74
N VAL A 85 5.73 4.59 -28.80
CA VAL A 85 4.58 5.41 -29.23
C VAL A 85 3.39 5.26 -28.27
N ASN A 86 3.10 4.04 -27.84
CA ASN A 86 1.98 3.72 -26.96
C ASN A 86 2.29 2.45 -26.14
N GLY A 87 2.89 2.62 -24.97
CA GLY A 87 3.23 1.53 -24.04
C GLY A 87 2.04 0.71 -23.54
N LYS A 88 0.82 1.22 -23.74
CA LYS A 88 -0.45 0.54 -23.42
C LYS A 88 -1.00 -0.28 -24.61
N GLY A 89 -0.34 -0.22 -25.76
CA GLY A 89 -0.69 -0.94 -26.98
C GLY A 89 -0.55 -2.47 -26.87
N ASN A 90 -1.12 -3.20 -27.83
CA ASN A 90 -1.05 -4.66 -27.90
C ASN A 90 0.38 -5.15 -28.17
N GLY A 91 0.76 -6.31 -27.63
CA GLY A 91 2.08 -6.92 -27.83
C GLY A 91 3.21 -6.35 -26.96
N VAL A 92 3.01 -5.17 -26.36
CA VAL A 92 3.95 -4.56 -25.41
C VAL A 92 3.94 -5.33 -24.09
N LYS A 93 5.12 -5.60 -23.53
CA LYS A 93 5.28 -6.32 -22.26
C LYS A 93 4.77 -5.45 -21.11
N ARG A 94 4.27 -6.09 -20.06
CA ARG A 94 3.53 -5.43 -18.96
C ARG A 94 4.34 -5.39 -17.68
N VAL A 95 3.91 -4.52 -16.76
CA VAL A 95 4.49 -4.44 -15.41
C VAL A 95 3.73 -5.36 -14.46
N HIS A 96 4.47 -6.10 -13.66
CA HIS A 96 3.97 -7.04 -12.67
C HIS A 96 4.13 -6.45 -11.26
N ILE A 97 3.05 -6.52 -10.48
CA ILE A 97 2.96 -5.94 -9.13
C ILE A 97 2.75 -7.02 -8.06
N ALA A 98 2.55 -8.25 -8.50
CA ALA A 98 2.17 -9.41 -7.72
C ALA A 98 2.87 -10.67 -8.25
N GLU A 99 2.92 -11.69 -7.42
CA GLU A 99 3.37 -13.05 -7.74
C GLU A 99 2.37 -13.76 -8.67
N CYS A 100 2.14 -13.22 -9.86
CA CYS A 100 1.05 -13.67 -10.70
C CYS A 100 1.34 -14.90 -11.53
N ARG A 101 0.29 -15.53 -12.07
CA ARG A 101 0.39 -16.70 -12.93
C ARG A 101 1.43 -16.52 -14.05
N THR A 102 1.54 -15.33 -14.64
CA THR A 102 2.59 -15.06 -15.64
C THR A 102 4.00 -15.13 -15.05
N ILE A 103 4.21 -14.58 -13.86
CA ILE A 103 5.50 -14.66 -13.14
C ILE A 103 5.82 -16.10 -12.77
N ILE A 104 4.84 -16.83 -12.22
CA ILE A 104 4.96 -18.25 -11.88
C ILE A 104 5.29 -19.07 -13.14
N ASP A 105 4.58 -18.87 -14.25
CA ASP A 105 4.82 -19.57 -15.51
C ASP A 105 6.21 -19.25 -16.08
N MET A 106 6.67 -18.00 -15.97
CA MET A 106 8.00 -17.59 -16.44
C MET A 106 9.11 -18.20 -15.58
N ARG A 107 8.89 -18.32 -14.27
CA ARG A 107 9.79 -18.99 -13.33
C ARG A 107 9.88 -20.49 -13.63
N ASN A 108 8.74 -21.16 -13.77
CA ASN A 108 8.68 -22.59 -14.07
C ASN A 108 9.34 -22.95 -15.41
N LYS A 109 9.35 -22.01 -16.37
CA LYS A 109 10.03 -22.17 -17.67
C LYS A 109 11.51 -21.79 -17.65
N GLY A 110 12.07 -21.39 -16.51
CA GLY A 110 13.45 -20.91 -16.40
C GLY A 110 13.72 -19.59 -17.14
N ARG A 111 12.68 -18.83 -17.51
CA ARG A 111 12.77 -17.59 -18.30
C ARG A 111 12.66 -16.33 -17.44
N PHE A 112 12.86 -16.49 -16.14
CA PHE A 112 12.66 -15.43 -15.16
C PHE A 112 13.97 -14.73 -14.78
N HIS A 113 15.09 -15.47 -14.77
CA HIS A 113 16.42 -14.96 -14.47
C HIS A 113 16.92 -14.01 -15.58
N ASN A 114 17.54 -12.89 -15.17
CA ASN A 114 18.23 -11.88 -15.99
C ASN A 114 17.36 -11.23 -17.08
N ARG A 115 16.04 -11.18 -16.87
CA ARG A 115 15.10 -10.56 -17.81
C ARG A 115 14.22 -9.51 -17.18
N TYR A 116 13.97 -9.62 -15.89
CA TYR A 116 13.14 -8.68 -15.15
C TYR A 116 14.01 -7.65 -14.46
N VAL A 117 13.57 -6.40 -14.49
CA VAL A 117 14.08 -5.33 -13.66
C VAL A 117 13.11 -5.10 -12.52
N VAL A 118 13.66 -5.09 -11.30
CA VAL A 118 13.01 -4.72 -10.06
C VAL A 118 13.04 -3.21 -9.94
N THR A 119 11.89 -2.59 -9.72
CA THR A 119 11.79 -1.13 -9.59
C THR A 119 10.75 -0.69 -8.57
N SER A 120 10.98 0.47 -7.95
CA SER A 120 10.03 1.16 -7.08
C SER A 120 9.45 2.42 -7.73
N ARG A 121 9.68 2.62 -9.04
CA ARG A 121 9.24 3.80 -9.78
C ARG A 121 7.72 3.81 -9.97
N ILE A 122 7.06 4.88 -9.53
CA ILE A 122 5.59 4.98 -9.52
C ILE A 122 5.01 5.96 -10.55
N ASP A 123 5.86 6.66 -11.30
CA ASP A 123 5.46 7.62 -12.34
C ASP A 123 4.86 6.95 -13.59
N GLY A 124 4.90 5.61 -13.66
CA GLY A 124 4.37 4.79 -14.75
C GLY A 124 5.24 4.76 -15.99
N LYS A 125 6.37 5.45 -15.98
CA LYS A 125 7.32 5.45 -17.07
C LYS A 125 8.33 4.33 -16.83
N PHE A 126 8.84 3.69 -17.88
CA PHE A 126 9.84 2.62 -17.75
C PHE A 126 10.85 2.69 -18.90
N ASN A 127 12.13 2.48 -18.58
CA ASN A 127 13.18 2.41 -19.60
C ASN A 127 13.04 1.09 -20.34
N VAL A 128 12.89 1.16 -21.65
CA VAL A 128 12.68 0.01 -22.54
C VAL A 128 13.63 0.05 -23.71
N PHE A 129 13.99 -1.13 -24.22
CA PHE A 129 14.78 -1.27 -25.43
C PHE A 129 14.28 -2.43 -26.29
N GLY A 130 14.72 -2.52 -27.54
CA GLY A 130 14.40 -3.66 -28.41
C GLY A 130 14.89 -3.43 -29.82
N GLN A 131 14.53 -4.33 -30.74
CA GLN A 131 14.96 -4.24 -32.14
C GLN A 131 13.85 -3.70 -33.02
N SER A 132 14.15 -2.69 -33.82
CA SER A 132 13.26 -2.16 -34.85
C SER A 132 13.09 -3.18 -35.97
N ASN A 133 11.84 -3.47 -36.37
CA ASN A 133 11.58 -4.33 -37.53
C ASN A 133 11.89 -3.63 -38.86
N VAL A 134 11.94 -2.29 -38.87
CA VAL A 134 12.14 -1.48 -40.07
C VAL A 134 13.62 -1.23 -40.31
N SER A 135 14.33 -0.76 -39.28
CA SER A 135 15.74 -0.36 -39.36
C SER A 135 16.72 -1.44 -38.91
N PHE A 136 16.25 -2.52 -38.27
CA PHE A 136 17.05 -3.57 -37.61
C PHE A 136 18.02 -3.08 -36.51
N ASN A 137 18.01 -1.79 -36.21
CA ASN A 137 18.79 -1.18 -35.14
C ASN A 137 18.11 -1.37 -33.78
N THR A 138 18.92 -1.34 -32.73
CA THR A 138 18.42 -1.24 -31.35
C THR A 138 17.81 0.13 -31.15
N LEU A 139 16.58 0.15 -30.63
CA LEU A 139 15.89 1.36 -30.17
C LEU A 139 15.78 1.31 -28.65
N GLU A 140 15.91 2.48 -28.03
CA GLU A 140 15.78 2.67 -26.60
C GLU A 140 14.88 3.89 -26.33
N GLY A 141 14.16 3.87 -25.22
CA GLY A 141 13.31 4.99 -24.83
C GLY A 141 12.58 4.77 -23.52
N GLU A 142 11.77 5.76 -23.14
CA GLU A 142 10.88 5.68 -21.99
C GLU A 142 9.45 5.39 -22.45
N SER A 143 8.76 4.46 -21.78
CA SER A 143 7.41 4.02 -22.15
C SER A 143 6.45 3.96 -20.97
N ASP A 144 5.20 4.40 -21.16
CA ASP A 144 4.07 4.24 -20.21
C ASP A 144 3.49 2.83 -20.33
N LEU A 145 4.12 1.86 -19.65
CA LEU A 145 3.73 0.45 -19.72
C LEU A 145 2.45 0.20 -18.91
N SER A 146 1.51 -0.57 -19.47
CA SER A 146 0.32 -1.00 -18.72
C SER A 146 0.64 -2.06 -17.64
N PRO A 147 -0.18 -2.13 -16.57
CA PRO A 147 -0.09 -3.21 -15.60
C PRO A 147 -0.49 -4.55 -16.23
N CYS A 148 0.05 -5.64 -15.67
CA CYS A 148 -0.33 -6.99 -16.05
C CYS A 148 -1.77 -7.27 -15.60
N ILE A 149 -2.62 -7.65 -16.55
CA ILE A 149 -4.04 -8.00 -16.29
C ILE A 149 -4.17 -9.16 -15.29
N ASN A 150 -3.22 -10.12 -15.29
CA ASN A 150 -3.26 -11.23 -14.33
C ASN A 150 -3.02 -10.72 -12.90
N CYS A 151 -2.11 -9.76 -12.69
CA CYS A 151 -1.94 -9.13 -11.39
C CYS A 151 -3.21 -8.37 -10.95
N MET A 152 -3.87 -7.65 -11.87
CA MET A 152 -5.13 -6.94 -11.56
C MET A 152 -6.23 -7.90 -11.07
N LYS A 153 -6.32 -9.08 -11.71
CA LYS A 153 -7.28 -10.12 -11.37
C LYS A 153 -6.98 -10.78 -10.03
N GLU A 154 -5.74 -11.20 -9.80
CA GLU A 154 -5.36 -11.93 -8.59
C GLU A 154 -5.45 -11.08 -7.32
N LEU A 155 -5.06 -9.81 -7.41
CA LEU A 155 -5.21 -8.87 -6.29
C LEU A 155 -6.62 -8.28 -6.18
N ASN A 156 -7.47 -8.55 -7.18
CA ASN A 156 -8.75 -7.90 -7.40
C ASN A 156 -8.70 -6.37 -7.20
N VAL A 157 -7.71 -5.71 -7.81
CA VAL A 157 -7.40 -4.29 -7.56
C VAL A 157 -8.65 -3.42 -7.80
N GLU A 158 -9.11 -2.71 -6.78
CA GLU A 158 -10.33 -1.89 -6.84
C GLU A 158 -11.56 -2.60 -7.42
N GLY A 159 -11.70 -3.90 -7.12
CA GLY A 159 -12.82 -4.72 -7.61
C GLY A 159 -12.76 -4.97 -9.12
N TYR A 160 -11.56 -5.10 -9.70
CA TYR A 160 -11.35 -5.32 -11.12
C TYR A 160 -12.16 -6.49 -11.69
N LEU A 161 -12.34 -7.58 -10.92
CA LEU A 161 -13.10 -8.76 -11.33
C LEU A 161 -14.61 -8.48 -11.44
N GLU A 162 -15.12 -7.54 -10.66
CA GLU A 162 -16.54 -7.16 -10.64
C GLU A 162 -16.90 -6.12 -11.72
N LYS A 163 -15.89 -5.53 -12.40
CA LYS A 163 -16.11 -4.56 -13.48
C LYS A 163 -16.58 -5.24 -14.76
N THR A 164 -17.42 -4.54 -15.54
CA THR A 164 -17.75 -4.95 -16.92
C THR A 164 -16.49 -4.94 -17.79
N TYR A 165 -16.53 -5.64 -18.92
CA TYR A 165 -15.40 -5.67 -19.85
C TYR A 165 -14.95 -4.26 -20.32
N GLN A 166 -15.91 -3.36 -20.58
CA GLN A 166 -15.58 -1.98 -20.95
C GLN A 166 -14.91 -1.24 -19.79
N ASN A 167 -15.46 -1.34 -18.58
CA ASN A 167 -14.88 -0.70 -17.40
C ASN A 167 -13.51 -1.29 -17.03
N GLN A 168 -13.24 -2.56 -17.33
CA GLN A 168 -11.92 -3.17 -17.18
C GLN A 168 -10.91 -2.54 -18.15
N LYS A 169 -11.29 -2.32 -19.42
CA LYS A 169 -10.43 -1.62 -20.38
C LYS A 169 -10.13 -0.20 -19.94
N ASP A 170 -11.16 0.53 -19.55
CA ASP A 170 -11.04 1.92 -19.12
C ASP A 170 -10.12 2.01 -17.88
N PHE A 171 -10.29 1.09 -16.92
CA PHE A 171 -9.43 0.99 -15.73
C PHE A 171 -7.95 0.80 -16.07
N ILE A 172 -7.62 -0.07 -17.04
CA ILE A 172 -6.23 -0.30 -17.47
C ILE A 172 -5.65 0.95 -18.17
N VAL A 173 -6.45 1.61 -18.99
CA VAL A 173 -6.02 2.82 -19.71
C VAL A 173 -5.74 3.97 -18.74
N SER A 174 -6.61 4.18 -17.76
CA SER A 174 -6.48 5.21 -16.73
C SER A 174 -5.68 4.77 -15.50
N PHE A 175 -5.00 3.61 -15.55
CA PHE A 175 -4.31 3.06 -14.39
C PHE A 175 -3.13 3.95 -13.97
N SER A 176 -2.92 4.07 -12.66
CA SER A 176 -1.80 4.79 -12.06
C SER A 176 -1.09 3.90 -11.04
N TYR A 177 0.23 3.74 -11.21
CA TYR A 177 1.06 3.00 -10.27
C TYR A 177 1.18 3.71 -8.92
N GLY A 178 1.18 5.04 -8.89
CA GLY A 178 1.07 5.81 -7.65
C GLY A 178 -0.16 5.40 -6.84
N ARG A 179 -1.34 5.46 -7.47
CA ARG A 179 -2.62 5.07 -6.83
C ARG A 179 -2.63 3.62 -6.33
N LEU A 180 -1.99 2.71 -7.06
CA LEU A 180 -1.80 1.34 -6.62
C LEU A 180 -0.92 1.30 -5.36
N PHE A 181 0.29 1.86 -5.39
CA PHE A 181 1.22 1.80 -4.28
C PHE A 181 0.63 2.37 -2.99
N GLU A 182 -0.17 3.42 -3.13
CA GLU A 182 -0.92 4.04 -2.05
C GLU A 182 -2.01 3.11 -1.50
N SER A 183 -2.73 2.40 -2.38
CA SER A 183 -3.76 1.44 -1.97
C SER A 183 -3.18 0.31 -1.14
N TYR A 184 -1.95 -0.10 -1.42
CA TYR A 184 -1.24 -1.15 -0.69
C TYR A 184 -0.29 -0.58 0.39
N SER A 185 -0.26 0.73 0.60
CA SER A 185 0.75 1.40 1.45
C SER A 185 0.84 0.79 2.86
N SER A 186 -0.30 0.34 3.39
CA SER A 186 -0.46 -0.26 4.71
C SER A 186 0.27 -1.59 4.90
N TYR A 187 0.67 -2.28 3.82
CA TYR A 187 1.53 -3.47 3.92
C TYR A 187 2.98 -3.13 4.25
N PHE A 188 3.39 -1.86 4.09
CA PHE A 188 4.79 -1.46 4.11
C PHE A 188 5.10 -0.55 5.29
N LYS A 189 6.38 -0.50 5.67
CA LYS A 189 6.85 0.39 6.75
C LYS A 189 7.23 1.78 6.24
N THR A 190 7.54 1.91 4.96
CA THR A 190 8.05 3.14 4.33
C THR A 190 7.61 3.24 2.87
N MET A 191 7.23 4.43 2.41
CA MET A 191 6.95 4.69 0.99
C MET A 191 8.24 4.84 0.18
N PRO A 192 8.25 4.47 -1.12
CA PRO A 192 9.34 4.82 -2.03
C PRO A 192 9.55 6.33 -2.12
N ILE A 193 10.81 6.77 -2.24
CA ILE A 193 11.22 8.19 -2.24
C ILE A 193 10.60 8.98 -3.41
N ALA A 194 10.28 8.31 -4.52
CA ALA A 194 9.84 8.95 -5.75
C ALA A 194 8.54 9.78 -5.63
N SER A 195 7.79 9.70 -4.52
CA SER A 195 6.60 10.52 -4.29
C SER A 195 6.88 11.89 -3.64
N ALA A 196 8.04 12.11 -3.00
CA ALA A 196 8.26 13.33 -2.21
C ALA A 196 8.49 14.58 -3.08
N ASP A 197 9.22 14.43 -4.19
CA ASP A 197 9.61 15.57 -5.05
C ASP A 197 8.55 15.92 -6.12
N TYR A 198 7.58 15.04 -6.39
CA TYR A 198 6.57 15.27 -7.43
C TYR A 198 5.43 16.23 -6.99
N TYR A 199 5.30 16.50 -5.68
CA TYR A 199 4.14 17.22 -5.12
C TYR A 199 4.51 18.42 -4.22
N SER A 200 5.76 18.89 -4.22
CA SER A 200 6.22 20.05 -3.45
C SER A 200 5.77 21.38 -4.08
N GLY A 201 4.47 21.66 -4.03
CA GLY A 201 4.00 23.04 -4.01
C GLY A 201 4.30 23.67 -2.64
N ASP A 202 4.89 24.85 -2.62
CA ASP A 202 5.25 25.57 -1.40
C ASP A 202 4.00 26.00 -0.63
N TYR A 203 3.93 25.61 0.64
CA TYR A 203 2.95 26.14 1.58
C TYR A 203 3.33 27.57 1.97
N THR A 204 2.34 28.36 2.35
CA THR A 204 2.61 29.66 2.98
C THR A 204 3.34 29.47 4.31
N SER A 205 4.20 30.42 4.69
CA SER A 205 5.01 30.36 5.91
C SER A 205 4.19 30.23 7.21
N ASN A 206 2.93 30.66 7.20
CA ASN A 206 2.00 30.59 8.34
C ASN A 206 1.11 29.35 8.35
N TRP A 207 1.29 28.39 7.43
CA TRP A 207 0.43 27.20 7.30
C TRP A 207 0.29 26.40 8.60
N ALA A 208 1.35 26.27 9.40
CA ALA A 208 1.31 25.54 10.66
C ALA A 208 0.29 26.13 11.66
N SER A 209 0.14 27.46 11.71
CA SER A 209 -0.87 28.12 12.55
C SER A 209 -2.25 27.87 11.98
N ILE A 210 -2.46 28.16 10.69
CA ILE A 210 -3.76 28.01 10.00
C ILE A 210 -4.30 26.58 10.17
N SER A 211 -3.45 25.58 9.95
CA SER A 211 -3.82 24.17 10.12
C SER A 211 -4.14 23.81 11.57
N SER A 212 -3.42 24.39 12.54
CA SER A 212 -3.71 24.19 13.96
C SER A 212 -5.04 24.83 14.36
N ASP A 213 -5.28 26.06 13.94
CA ASP A 213 -6.47 26.85 14.27
C ASP A 213 -7.72 26.17 13.71
N LEU A 214 -7.69 25.72 12.44
CA LEU A 214 -8.79 24.97 11.83
C LEU A 214 -9.13 23.68 12.61
N ARG A 215 -8.11 22.91 13.00
CA ARG A 215 -8.33 21.63 13.71
C ARG A 215 -8.84 21.85 15.14
N ASN A 216 -8.41 22.94 15.78
CA ASN A 216 -8.92 23.35 17.09
C ASN A 216 -10.37 23.88 17.00
N GLU A 217 -10.68 24.71 16.00
CA GLU A 217 -12.04 25.22 15.72
C GLU A 217 -13.05 24.08 15.60
N LEU A 218 -12.66 23.01 14.90
CA LEU A 218 -13.49 21.83 14.67
C LEU A 218 -13.38 20.78 15.77
N ASP A 219 -12.72 21.10 16.90
CA ASP A 219 -12.63 20.25 18.08
C ASP A 219 -12.09 18.85 17.77
N TYR A 220 -11.16 18.80 16.80
CA TYR A 220 -10.57 17.60 16.22
C TYR A 220 -11.57 16.59 15.63
N ILE A 221 -12.73 17.05 15.13
CA ILE A 221 -13.73 16.22 14.46
C ILE A 221 -13.47 16.22 12.95
N CYS A 222 -13.46 15.03 12.35
CA CYS A 222 -13.38 14.87 10.89
C CYS A 222 -14.67 15.34 10.22
N GLU A 223 -14.59 16.33 9.32
CA GLU A 223 -15.76 16.87 8.61
C GLU A 223 -16.36 15.90 7.58
N HIS A 224 -15.70 14.78 7.27
CA HIS A 224 -16.23 13.76 6.35
C HIS A 224 -16.96 12.61 7.05
N CYS A 225 -16.35 11.99 8.07
CA CYS A 225 -16.93 10.84 8.77
C CYS A 225 -17.37 11.14 10.21
N SER A 226 -17.23 12.39 10.66
CA SER A 226 -17.61 12.86 11.99
C SER A 226 -16.93 12.13 13.16
N VAL A 227 -15.85 11.37 12.92
CA VAL A 227 -15.06 10.77 14.00
C VAL A 227 -14.29 11.86 14.73
N SER A 228 -14.37 11.84 16.06
CA SER A 228 -13.59 12.68 16.95
C SER A 228 -12.20 12.06 17.15
N LEU A 229 -11.17 12.88 16.99
CA LEU A 229 -9.76 12.53 17.15
C LEU A 229 -9.08 13.37 18.24
N LYS A 230 -9.84 13.87 19.22
CA LYS A 230 -9.31 14.73 20.30
C LYS A 230 -8.12 14.15 21.04
N ASP A 231 -8.16 12.84 21.31
CA ASP A 231 -7.08 12.11 21.99
C ASP A 231 -5.97 11.65 21.01
N HIS A 232 -6.20 11.83 19.71
CA HIS A 232 -5.32 11.42 18.62
C HIS A 232 -5.13 12.55 17.60
N LYS A 233 -4.84 13.76 18.08
CA LYS A 233 -4.80 15.02 17.29
C LYS A 233 -3.97 14.97 16.00
N LYS A 234 -2.92 14.14 16.00
CA LYS A 234 -2.04 13.94 14.83
C LYS A 234 -2.75 13.26 13.65
N LEU A 235 -3.83 12.53 13.91
CA LEU A 235 -4.59 11.80 12.90
C LEU A 235 -5.62 12.67 12.17
N LEU A 236 -5.74 13.95 12.51
CA LEU A 236 -6.57 14.91 11.79
C LEU A 236 -5.68 15.85 10.98
N HIS A 237 -5.92 15.88 9.67
CA HIS A 237 -5.17 16.66 8.70
C HIS A 237 -6.05 17.79 8.16
N SER A 238 -5.41 18.87 7.70
CA SER A 238 -6.04 19.90 6.89
C SER A 238 -5.90 19.54 5.40
N HIS A 239 -6.95 19.78 4.63
CA HIS A 239 -7.05 19.48 3.20
C HIS A 239 -7.50 20.73 2.45
N HIS A 240 -6.76 21.11 1.40
CA HIS A 240 -7.15 22.17 0.46
C HIS A 240 -8.04 21.57 -0.63
N ILE A 241 -9.30 22.01 -0.68
CA ILE A 241 -10.34 21.44 -1.56
C ILE A 241 -10.01 21.65 -3.04
N ASN A 242 -9.51 22.83 -3.42
CA ASN A 242 -9.11 23.14 -4.78
C ASN A 242 -7.69 22.68 -5.15
N GLY A 243 -6.96 22.05 -4.22
CA GLY A 243 -5.55 21.62 -4.40
C GLY A 243 -4.52 22.76 -4.41
N ASN A 244 -4.94 24.02 -4.36
CA ASN A 244 -4.04 25.17 -4.26
C ASN A 244 -3.64 25.40 -2.80
N LYS A 245 -2.42 24.98 -2.46
CA LYS A 245 -1.84 25.08 -1.11
C LYS A 245 -1.62 26.51 -0.61
N SER A 246 -1.70 27.51 -1.49
CA SER A 246 -1.61 28.93 -1.11
C SER A 246 -2.96 29.57 -0.79
N ASP A 247 -4.06 28.94 -1.20
CA ASP A 247 -5.41 29.43 -0.95
C ASP A 247 -5.92 28.97 0.42
N ASN A 248 -5.59 29.76 1.45
CA ASN A 248 -5.90 29.46 2.84
C ASN A 248 -7.26 29.99 3.31
N LYS A 249 -8.18 30.31 2.39
CA LYS A 249 -9.53 30.72 2.79
C LYS A 249 -10.25 29.57 3.48
N ARG A 250 -11.00 29.85 4.55
CA ARG A 250 -11.74 28.83 5.31
C ARG A 250 -12.65 27.96 4.44
N GLU A 251 -13.27 28.55 3.42
CA GLU A 251 -14.13 27.88 2.43
C GLU A 251 -13.38 26.85 1.55
N ASN A 252 -12.06 27.01 1.41
CA ASN A 252 -11.20 26.09 0.67
C ASN A 252 -10.52 25.05 1.58
N LEU A 253 -10.72 25.13 2.90
CA LEU A 253 -10.07 24.25 3.86
C LEU A 253 -11.07 23.29 4.49
N ARG A 254 -10.63 22.05 4.67
CA ARG A 254 -11.38 20.99 5.35
C ARG A 254 -10.51 20.23 6.34
N ALA A 255 -11.05 19.87 7.50
CA ALA A 255 -10.38 18.97 8.42
C ALA A 255 -10.85 17.52 8.20
N LEU A 256 -9.93 16.65 7.83
CA LEU A 256 -10.19 15.24 7.50
C LEU A 256 -9.30 14.34 8.34
N CYS A 257 -9.84 13.23 8.85
CA CYS A 257 -8.98 12.19 9.43
C CYS A 257 -8.04 11.65 8.35
N ALA A 258 -6.85 11.18 8.74
CA ALA A 258 -5.80 10.74 7.82
C ALA A 258 -6.33 9.77 6.75
N ASP A 259 -7.15 8.79 7.15
CA ASP A 259 -7.79 7.83 6.23
C ASP A 259 -8.76 8.49 5.23
N CYS A 260 -9.65 9.38 5.69
CA CYS A 260 -10.55 10.13 4.79
C CYS A 260 -9.78 11.06 3.86
N HIS A 261 -8.67 11.64 4.33
CA HIS A 261 -7.83 12.54 3.55
C HIS A 261 -7.13 11.78 2.42
N LYS A 262 -6.49 10.64 2.74
CA LYS A 262 -5.88 9.73 1.75
C LYS A 262 -6.85 9.34 0.63
N LYS A 263 -8.13 9.18 0.96
CA LYS A 263 -9.19 8.79 0.01
C LYS A 263 -9.80 9.96 -0.79
N GLN A 264 -9.35 11.21 -0.58
CA GLN A 264 -9.80 12.32 -1.43
C GLN A 264 -9.20 12.21 -2.84
N PRO A 265 -9.90 12.70 -3.88
CA PRO A 265 -9.35 12.80 -5.23
C PRO A 265 -7.99 13.49 -5.22
N HIS A 266 -7.03 12.98 -5.99
CA HIS A 266 -5.66 13.51 -6.11
C HIS A 266 -4.82 13.50 -4.81
N HIS A 267 -5.32 12.91 -3.71
CA HIS A 267 -4.63 12.83 -2.41
C HIS A 267 -4.25 11.40 -2.02
N GLY A 268 -4.34 10.47 -2.97
CA GLY A 268 -3.90 9.11 -2.76
C GLY A 268 -2.45 9.03 -2.28
N HIS A 269 -1.59 9.97 -2.71
CA HIS A 269 -0.15 10.02 -2.38
C HIS A 269 0.13 10.18 -0.88
N LEU A 270 -0.88 10.50 -0.07
CA LEU A 270 -0.77 10.56 1.36
C LEU A 270 -0.63 9.15 1.96
N TYR A 271 0.54 8.89 2.54
CA TYR A 271 0.78 7.70 3.32
C TYR A 271 0.02 7.75 4.65
N VAL A 272 -0.75 6.69 4.94
CA VAL A 272 -1.35 6.43 6.24
C VAL A 272 -0.97 5.00 6.62
N SER A 273 -0.41 4.84 7.82
CA SER A 273 0.02 3.52 8.28
C SER A 273 -1.18 2.63 8.59
N ASN A 274 -0.97 1.31 8.56
CA ASN A 274 -1.98 0.36 8.99
C ASN A 274 -2.42 0.60 10.45
N GLU A 275 -1.45 0.93 11.33
CA GLU A 275 -1.72 1.23 12.73
C GLU A 275 -2.66 2.43 12.89
N ASP A 276 -2.39 3.53 12.18
CA ASP A 276 -3.25 4.73 12.21
C ASP A 276 -4.65 4.43 11.67
N THR A 277 -4.76 3.65 10.59
CA THR A 277 -6.05 3.21 10.03
C THR A 277 -6.84 2.38 11.04
N LEU A 278 -6.17 1.45 11.75
CA LEU A 278 -6.79 0.63 12.80
C LEU A 278 -7.26 1.48 13.99
N ILE A 279 -6.48 2.47 14.41
CA ILE A 279 -6.87 3.43 15.46
C ILE A 279 -8.11 4.22 15.02
N ILE A 280 -8.11 4.77 13.80
CA ILE A 280 -9.25 5.54 13.28
C ILE A 280 -10.51 4.66 13.22
N ASN A 281 -10.40 3.43 12.72
CA ASN A 281 -11.54 2.52 12.62
C ASN A 281 -12.06 2.06 13.98
N ARG A 282 -11.18 1.86 14.97
CA ARG A 282 -11.59 1.64 16.37
C ARG A 282 -12.41 2.83 16.89
N LEU A 283 -11.90 4.04 16.74
CA LEU A 283 -12.59 5.26 17.21
C LEU A 283 -13.93 5.45 16.51
N ARG A 284 -13.99 5.24 15.18
CA ARG A 284 -15.24 5.27 14.42
C ARG A 284 -16.24 4.26 14.98
N ARG A 285 -15.81 3.04 15.32
CA ARG A 285 -16.67 2.01 15.92
C ARG A 285 -17.16 2.41 17.30
N GLU A 286 -16.25 2.81 18.21
CA GLU A 286 -16.56 3.22 19.59
C GLU A 286 -17.54 4.40 19.62
N GLN A 287 -17.45 5.29 18.63
CA GLN A 287 -18.30 6.48 18.50
C GLN A 287 -19.56 6.26 17.62
N GLY A 288 -19.84 5.02 17.19
CA GLY A 288 -21.01 4.69 16.38
C GLY A 288 -21.05 5.34 14.99
N LYS A 289 -19.89 5.53 14.35
CA LYS A 289 -19.73 6.17 13.03
C LYS A 289 -19.69 5.20 11.85
N ILE A 290 -19.78 3.89 12.11
CA ILE A 290 -19.81 2.83 11.10
C ILE A 290 -21.09 2.05 11.28
N ASP A 291 -21.89 1.92 10.22
CA ASP A 291 -22.97 0.93 10.18
C ASP A 291 -22.37 -0.45 9.86
N PRO A 292 -22.40 -1.41 10.82
CA PRO A 292 -21.81 -2.73 10.64
C PRO A 292 -22.56 -3.60 9.61
N PHE A 293 -23.73 -3.18 9.13
CA PHE A 293 -24.53 -3.91 8.15
C PHE A 293 -24.46 -3.30 6.75
N ASN A 294 -23.71 -2.22 6.56
CA ASN A 294 -23.64 -1.50 5.29
C ASN A 294 -22.28 -1.67 4.58
N TYR A 295 -22.30 -2.29 3.40
CA TYR A 295 -21.09 -2.48 2.59
C TYR A 295 -20.47 -1.16 2.11
N ASP A 296 -21.26 -0.12 1.88
CA ASP A 296 -20.74 1.15 1.39
C ASP A 296 -19.93 1.86 2.48
N ASP A 297 -20.38 1.79 3.73
CA ASP A 297 -19.61 2.25 4.89
C ASP A 297 -18.36 1.38 5.11
N LEU A 298 -18.52 0.06 5.00
CA LEU A 298 -17.41 -0.89 5.13
C LEU A 298 -16.31 -0.61 4.10
N ILE A 299 -16.66 -0.43 2.83
CA ILE A 299 -15.72 -0.09 1.75
C ILE A 299 -15.13 1.31 1.95
N ARG A 300 -15.93 2.28 2.40
CA ARG A 300 -15.48 3.67 2.62
C ARG A 300 -14.42 3.76 3.72
N TYR A 301 -14.57 2.99 4.80
CA TYR A 301 -13.73 3.13 5.99
C TYR A 301 -12.66 2.06 6.15
N ALA A 302 -12.78 0.91 5.48
CA ALA A 302 -11.74 -0.11 5.48
C ALA A 302 -10.45 0.42 4.86
N ASP A 303 -9.33 -0.20 5.23
CA ASP A 303 -8.06 0.03 4.56
C ASP A 303 -8.21 -0.20 3.04
N SER A 304 -7.61 0.66 2.23
CA SER A 304 -7.67 0.55 0.75
C SER A 304 -7.18 -0.81 0.25
N ALA A 305 -6.28 -1.47 0.98
CA ALA A 305 -5.82 -2.83 0.72
C ALA A 305 -6.95 -3.87 0.71
N LEU A 306 -8.00 -3.66 1.51
CA LEU A 306 -9.15 -4.56 1.62
C LEU A 306 -10.18 -4.36 0.50
N SER A 307 -10.08 -3.30 -0.29
CA SER A 307 -11.11 -2.92 -1.29
C SER A 307 -11.45 -4.04 -2.27
N GLY A 308 -10.45 -4.78 -2.75
CA GLY A 308 -10.63 -5.93 -3.64
C GLY A 308 -11.40 -7.08 -2.98
N LEU A 309 -11.08 -7.41 -1.73
CA LEU A 309 -11.80 -8.43 -0.97
C LEU A 309 -13.25 -7.99 -0.69
N LEU A 310 -13.45 -6.75 -0.25
CA LEU A 310 -14.77 -6.23 0.08
C LEU A 310 -15.69 -6.16 -1.14
N SER A 311 -15.16 -5.78 -2.31
CA SER A 311 -15.89 -5.79 -3.58
C SER A 311 -16.38 -7.22 -3.91
N LYS A 312 -15.49 -8.21 -3.75
CA LYS A 312 -15.82 -9.62 -3.96
C LYS A 312 -16.84 -10.13 -2.95
N CYS A 313 -16.71 -9.76 -1.67
CA CYS A 313 -17.69 -10.08 -0.63
C CYS A 313 -19.08 -9.50 -0.92
N LYS A 314 -19.15 -8.22 -1.32
CA LYS A 314 -20.39 -7.54 -1.71
C LYS A 314 -21.07 -8.25 -2.90
N ALA A 315 -20.30 -8.56 -3.94
CA ALA A 315 -20.81 -9.28 -5.12
C ALA A 315 -21.35 -10.68 -4.79
N ASN A 316 -20.77 -11.36 -3.80
CA ASN A 316 -21.16 -12.71 -3.37
C ASN A 316 -22.13 -12.73 -2.19
N ARG A 317 -22.66 -11.56 -1.78
CA ARG A 317 -23.63 -11.39 -0.69
C ARG A 317 -23.15 -12.05 0.62
N ILE A 318 -21.88 -11.88 0.94
CA ILE A 318 -21.33 -12.28 2.23
C ILE A 318 -21.92 -11.35 3.30
N PRO A 319 -22.20 -11.82 4.53
CA PRO A 319 -22.54 -10.92 5.63
C PRO A 319 -21.47 -9.84 5.81
N CYS A 320 -21.85 -8.61 6.14
CA CYS A 320 -20.87 -7.54 6.41
C CYS A 320 -19.94 -7.94 7.56
N GLY A 321 -18.64 -7.73 7.34
CA GLY A 321 -17.64 -7.88 8.39
C GLY A 321 -17.56 -6.63 9.25
N GLU A 322 -16.87 -6.76 10.37
CA GLU A 322 -16.68 -5.71 11.35
C GLU A 322 -15.31 -5.03 11.20
N LEU A 323 -15.29 -3.70 11.18
CA LEU A 323 -14.08 -2.88 11.33
C LEU A 323 -13.88 -2.43 12.78
N GLY A 324 -12.66 -2.00 13.10
CA GLY A 324 -12.33 -1.40 14.40
C GLY A 324 -12.45 -2.38 15.57
N SER A 325 -12.45 -3.68 15.27
CA SER A 325 -12.53 -4.74 16.27
C SER A 325 -11.18 -4.97 16.91
N ILE A 326 -11.20 -5.24 18.21
CA ILE A 326 -10.02 -5.62 18.98
C ILE A 326 -10.30 -6.94 19.69
N GLU A 327 -9.31 -7.82 19.69
CA GLU A 327 -9.28 -9.02 20.51
C GLU A 327 -8.32 -8.82 21.70
N ASN A 328 -8.76 -9.13 22.91
CA ASN A 328 -7.87 -9.12 24.08
C ASN A 328 -7.23 -10.50 24.25
N ILE A 329 -5.92 -10.58 24.03
CA ILE A 329 -5.15 -11.80 24.14
C ILE A 329 -4.16 -11.65 25.30
N SER A 330 -4.53 -12.21 26.46
CA SER A 330 -3.70 -12.20 27.68
C SER A 330 -3.27 -10.79 28.10
N GLY A 331 -4.16 -9.80 27.99
CA GLY A 331 -3.88 -8.40 28.32
C GLY A 331 -3.34 -7.57 27.15
N LYS A 332 -2.92 -8.21 26.04
CA LYS A 332 -2.53 -7.51 24.81
C LYS A 332 -3.77 -7.27 23.94
N LEU A 333 -4.03 -6.00 23.62
CA LEU A 333 -5.06 -5.61 22.67
C LEU A 333 -4.55 -5.79 21.24
N VAL A 334 -5.19 -6.69 20.49
CA VAL A 334 -4.84 -7.03 19.12
C VAL A 334 -5.93 -6.49 18.18
N PRO A 335 -5.66 -5.42 17.42
CA PRO A 335 -6.61 -4.91 16.44
C PRO A 335 -6.75 -5.87 15.24
N LEU A 336 -7.95 -5.90 14.66
CA LEU A 336 -8.30 -6.69 13.48
C LEU A 336 -8.70 -5.75 12.34
N ASP A 337 -8.10 -5.91 11.16
CA ASP A 337 -8.43 -5.08 10.00
C ASP A 337 -9.87 -5.29 9.52
N LEU A 338 -10.32 -6.55 9.46
CA LEU A 338 -11.68 -6.96 9.15
C LEU A 338 -11.98 -8.31 9.81
N CYS A 339 -13.14 -8.48 10.43
CA CYS A 339 -13.47 -9.76 11.06
C CYS A 339 -14.96 -10.12 11.06
N TRP A 340 -15.24 -11.41 11.18
CA TRP A 340 -16.56 -11.96 11.52
C TRP A 340 -16.46 -12.65 12.88
N LYS A 341 -16.74 -11.90 13.96
CA LYS A 341 -16.47 -12.35 15.34
C LYS A 341 -17.19 -13.64 15.70
N SER A 342 -18.46 -13.77 15.32
CA SER A 342 -19.26 -14.97 15.58
C SER A 342 -18.68 -16.24 14.96
N LYS A 343 -17.90 -16.09 13.88
CA LYS A 343 -17.23 -17.19 13.17
C LYS A 343 -15.75 -17.34 13.53
N LYS A 344 -15.21 -16.43 14.35
CA LYS A 344 -13.76 -16.30 14.60
C LYS A 344 -12.92 -16.26 13.32
N VAL A 345 -13.41 -15.61 12.28
CA VAL A 345 -12.66 -15.37 11.03
C VAL A 345 -12.14 -13.94 11.05
N ALA A 346 -10.83 -13.77 10.84
CA ALA A 346 -10.20 -12.46 10.71
C ALA A 346 -9.40 -12.38 9.41
N VAL A 347 -9.43 -11.22 8.80
CA VAL A 347 -8.56 -10.83 7.69
C VAL A 347 -7.64 -9.75 8.24
N ILE A 348 -6.33 -9.94 8.05
CA ILE A 348 -5.31 -9.00 8.51
C ILE A 348 -4.46 -8.51 7.34
N VAL A 349 -4.10 -7.22 7.37
CA VAL A 349 -3.18 -6.59 6.42
C VAL A 349 -1.74 -6.86 6.86
N ASN A 350 -1.43 -6.63 8.14
CA ASN A 350 -0.13 -6.93 8.72
C ASN A 350 -0.13 -8.28 9.47
N LYS A 351 0.82 -9.16 9.14
CA LYS A 351 0.98 -10.52 9.69
C LYS A 351 1.51 -10.58 11.12
N GLU A 352 1.92 -9.46 11.73
CA GLU A 352 2.56 -9.42 13.07
C GLU A 352 1.81 -10.23 14.14
N HIS A 353 0.48 -10.16 14.14
CA HIS A 353 -0.37 -10.83 15.15
C HIS A 353 -0.99 -12.15 14.68
N LYS A 354 -0.63 -12.66 13.49
CA LYS A 354 -1.23 -13.87 12.89
C LYS A 354 -1.15 -15.09 13.80
N ILE A 355 0.03 -15.38 14.35
CA ILE A 355 0.27 -16.56 15.20
C ILE A 355 -0.52 -16.43 16.51
N LEU A 356 -0.52 -15.24 17.09
CA LEU A 356 -1.20 -14.96 18.35
C LEU A 356 -2.72 -15.17 18.23
N LEU A 357 -3.33 -14.69 17.14
CA LEU A 357 -4.74 -14.89 16.85
C LEU A 357 -5.07 -16.37 16.62
N LYS A 358 -4.25 -17.08 15.83
CA LYS A 358 -4.43 -18.52 15.60
C LYS A 358 -4.40 -19.33 16.89
N ASN A 359 -3.50 -19.00 17.82
CA ASN A 359 -3.43 -19.65 19.13
C ASN A 359 -4.67 -19.42 20.01
N LYS A 360 -5.51 -18.42 19.70
CA LYS A 360 -6.81 -18.18 20.34
C LYS A 360 -8.01 -18.73 19.56
N GLY A 361 -7.73 -19.58 18.56
CA GLY A 361 -8.74 -20.26 17.75
C GLY A 361 -9.34 -19.39 16.65
N TRP A 362 -8.68 -18.29 16.28
CA TRP A 362 -9.07 -17.52 15.11
C TRP A 362 -8.56 -18.17 13.83
N ILE A 363 -9.43 -18.22 12.82
CA ILE A 363 -9.04 -18.52 11.45
C ILE A 363 -8.61 -17.19 10.81
N VAL A 364 -7.33 -17.10 10.47
CA VAL A 364 -6.71 -15.85 10.02
C VAL A 364 -6.27 -15.95 8.57
N PHE A 365 -6.85 -15.11 7.73
CA PHE A 365 -6.49 -14.93 6.33
C PHE A 365 -5.64 -13.66 6.15
N SER A 366 -4.65 -13.69 5.26
CA SER A 366 -4.23 -12.44 4.62
C SER A 366 -5.29 -12.01 3.60
N VAL A 367 -5.29 -10.75 3.19
CA VAL A 367 -6.20 -10.27 2.14
C VAL A 367 -6.04 -11.09 0.85
N TYR A 368 -4.78 -11.38 0.48
CA TYR A 368 -4.47 -12.19 -0.70
C TYR A 368 -5.00 -13.61 -0.58
N ASP A 369 -4.82 -14.28 0.57
CA ASP A 369 -5.34 -15.63 0.80
C ASP A 369 -6.87 -15.65 0.73
N ALA A 370 -7.54 -14.65 1.32
CA ALA A 370 -9.00 -14.54 1.28
C ALA A 370 -9.53 -14.34 -0.15
N ILE A 371 -8.82 -13.61 -1.01
CA ILE A 371 -9.22 -13.39 -2.41
C ILE A 371 -9.00 -14.65 -3.25
N ASN A 372 -7.85 -15.32 -3.11
CA ASN A 372 -7.50 -16.46 -3.97
C ASN A 372 -8.17 -17.77 -3.53
N SER A 373 -8.31 -17.98 -2.21
CA SER A 373 -9.07 -19.10 -1.64
C SER A 373 -10.48 -18.67 -1.22
N PHE A 374 -11.11 -17.83 -2.05
CA PHE A 374 -12.41 -17.23 -1.72
C PHE A 374 -13.53 -18.24 -1.43
N PRO A 375 -13.66 -19.39 -2.14
CA PRO A 375 -14.68 -20.39 -1.78
C PRO A 375 -14.53 -20.91 -0.34
N ASP A 376 -13.30 -21.17 0.11
CA ASP A 376 -13.03 -21.64 1.47
C ASP A 376 -13.33 -20.53 2.48
N PHE A 377 -12.86 -19.30 2.19
CA PHE A 377 -13.16 -18.12 3.00
C PHE A 377 -14.67 -17.89 3.14
N GLN A 378 -15.41 -17.96 2.04
CA GLN A 378 -16.86 -17.78 1.98
C GLN A 378 -17.60 -18.83 2.81
N ASN A 379 -17.18 -20.10 2.75
CA ASN A 379 -17.79 -21.19 3.52
C ASN A 379 -17.62 -21.00 5.03
N LEU A 380 -16.51 -20.38 5.47
CA LEU A 380 -16.25 -20.14 6.90
C LEU A 380 -16.99 -18.91 7.44
N VAL A 381 -17.24 -17.92 6.57
CA VAL A 381 -17.87 -16.66 6.96
C VAL A 381 -19.41 -16.74 6.92
N ARG A 382 -19.97 -17.52 6.00
CA ARG A 382 -21.40 -17.86 5.98
C ARG A 382 -21.77 -18.67 7.22
#